data_AF-A0A530L8G3-F1
#
_entry.id   AF-A0A530L8G3-F1
#
_cell.length_a   1.000
_cell.length_b   1.000
_cell.length_c   1.000
_cell.angle_alpha   90.00
_cell.angle_beta   90.00
_cell.angle_gamma   90.00
#
_symmetry.space_group_name_H-M   'P 1'
#
loop_
_entity.id
_entity.type
_entity.pdbx_description
1 polymer ?
#
loop_
_entity_poly.entity_id
_entity_poly.type
_entity_poly.pdbx_seq_one_letter_code
_entity_poly.pdbx_strand_id
1 'polypeptide(L)' 'MGISQYGPAARGRPARNAGRQVGAKRALKPRQIWAIRFFLDREGRMRDRALLDLAIDSKLRGCDLVKVKIGTLAAG' A
#
# COMPACT_ATOMS: atom_id res chain seq x y z
N MET A 1 11.09 14.53 11.84
CA MET A 1 11.00 13.86 10.53
C MET A 1 11.34 12.38 10.72
N GLY A 2 10.36 11.49 10.79
CA GLY A 2 10.58 10.07 11.06
C GLY A 2 10.87 9.31 9.76
N ILE A 3 12.09 8.80 9.62
CA ILE A 3 12.44 7.83 8.58
C ILE A 3 11.67 6.55 8.90
N SER A 4 10.80 6.09 8.00
CA SER A 4 10.21 4.76 8.13
C SER A 4 11.36 3.76 8.15
N GLN A 5 11.52 3.00 9.23
CA GLN A 5 12.54 1.95 9.35
C GLN A 5 12.41 0.86 8.26
N TYR A 6 11.28 0.85 7.55
CA TYR A 6 10.95 -0.10 6.48
C TYR A 6 10.94 0.55 5.08
N GLY A 7 11.11 1.87 4.97
CA GLY A 7 11.09 2.59 3.70
C GLY A 7 12.50 2.90 3.22
N PRO A 8 12.92 2.47 2.01
CA PRO A 8 14.12 3.05 1.45
C PRO A 8 13.80 4.52 1.16
N ALA A 9 14.56 5.43 1.76
CA ALA A 9 14.52 6.86 1.43
C ALA A 9 14.69 7.01 -0.09
N ALA A 10 13.58 7.30 -0.78
CA ALA A 10 13.46 7.26 -2.23
C ALA A 10 14.05 8.52 -2.88
N ARG A 11 15.35 8.76 -2.72
CA ARG A 11 16.08 9.73 -3.55
C ARG A 11 17.12 8.98 -4.37
N GLY A 12 16.83 8.80 -5.67
CA GLY A 12 17.81 8.32 -6.65
C GLY A 12 17.88 6.80 -6.90
N ARG A 13 17.06 5.96 -6.27
CA ARG A 13 17.05 4.52 -6.60
C ARG A 13 16.24 4.28 -7.88
N PRO A 14 16.80 3.67 -8.94
CA PRO A 14 16.01 3.27 -10.10
C PRO A 14 14.86 2.39 -9.66
N ALA A 15 13.72 2.48 -10.35
CA ALA A 15 12.56 1.66 -10.06
C ALA A 15 13.01 0.20 -9.93
N ARG A 16 12.53 -0.53 -8.91
CA ARG A 16 12.91 -1.94 -8.66
C ARG A 16 12.74 -2.87 -9.86
N ASN A 17 11.96 -2.42 -10.84
CA ASN A 17 11.59 -3.12 -12.06
C ASN A 17 12.15 -2.43 -13.33
N ALA A 18 13.07 -1.47 -13.21
CA ALA A 18 13.66 -0.78 -14.36
C ALA A 18 14.33 -1.82 -15.29
N GLY A 19 13.95 -1.81 -16.57
CA GLY A 19 14.45 -2.77 -17.56
C GLY A 19 13.86 -4.19 -17.47
N ARG A 20 12.86 -4.45 -16.61
CA ARG A 20 12.17 -5.75 -16.53
C ARG A 20 10.67 -5.58 -16.73
N GLN A 21 10.12 -6.30 -17.72
CA GLN A 21 8.68 -6.47 -17.86
C GLN A 21 8.18 -7.37 -16.73
N VAL A 22 7.70 -6.75 -15.66
CA VAL A 22 7.05 -7.47 -14.56
C VAL A 22 5.63 -7.76 -14.98
N GLY A 23 5.36 -9.03 -15.29
CA GLY A 23 4.00 -9.50 -15.56
C GLY A 23 3.05 -9.24 -14.38
N ALA A 24 1.76 -9.47 -14.60
CA ALA A 24 0.76 -9.29 -13.56
C ALA A 24 1.13 -10.11 -12.31
N LYS A 25 1.28 -9.44 -11.17
CA LYS A 25 1.45 -10.13 -9.89
C LYS A 25 0.17 -10.92 -9.58
N ARG A 26 0.33 -12.14 -9.04
CA ARG A 26 -0.80 -12.93 -8.56
C ARG A 26 -1.55 -12.16 -7.47
N ALA A 27 -2.88 -12.25 -7.51
CA ALA A 27 -3.73 -11.69 -6.46
C ALA A 27 -3.40 -12.34 -5.10
N LEU A 28 -3.61 -11.58 -4.03
CA LEU A 28 -3.45 -12.08 -2.66
C LEU A 28 -4.55 -13.09 -2.34
N LYS A 29 -4.19 -14.17 -1.65
CA LYS A 29 -5.17 -15.11 -1.11
C LYS A 29 -5.84 -14.54 0.16
N PRO A 30 -7.08 -14.90 0.50
CA PRO A 30 -7.76 -14.42 1.71
C PRO A 30 -6.94 -14.63 2.99
N ARG A 31 -6.25 -15.77 3.12
CA ARG A 31 -5.37 -16.06 4.27
C ARG A 31 -4.18 -15.10 4.38
N GLN A 32 -3.66 -14.64 3.24
CA GLN A 32 -2.56 -13.66 3.22
C GLN A 32 -3.06 -12.27 3.62
N ILE A 33 -4.25 -11.89 3.15
CA ILE A 33 -4.89 -10.62 3.56
C ILE A 33 -5.10 -10.60 5.07
N TRP A 34 -5.64 -11.70 5.63
CA TRP A 34 -5.83 -11.83 7.07
C TRP A 34 -4.52 -11.70 7.84
N ALA A 35 -3.46 -12.38 7.40
CA ALA A 35 -2.14 -12.30 8.04
C ALA A 35 -1.57 -10.87 8.03
N ILE A 36 -1.75 -10.13 6.93
CA ILE A 36 -1.29 -8.74 6.84
C ILE A 36 -2.11 -7.84 7.77
N ARG A 37 -3.44 -7.97 7.79
CA ARG A 37 -4.31 -7.22 8.71
C ARG A 37 -3.91 -7.45 10.16
N PHE A 38 -3.76 -8.72 10.56
CA PHE A 38 -3.34 -9.09 11.91
C PHE A 38 -1.99 -8.47 12.29
N PHE A 39 -1.02 -8.52 11.39
CA PHE A 39 0.29 -7.88 11.62
C PHE A 39 0.16 -6.37 11.81
N LEU A 40 -0.58 -5.67 10.94
CA LEU A 40 -0.75 -4.22 11.04
C LEU A 40 -1.50 -3.80 12.31
N ASP A 41 -2.47 -4.62 12.74
CA ASP A 41 -3.22 -4.41 13.98
C ASP A 41 -2.34 -4.53 15.21
N ARG A 42 -1.53 -5.59 15.29
CA ARG A 42 -0.58 -5.76 16.41
C ARG A 42 0.44 -4.63 16.49
N GLU A 43 0.89 -4.12 15.35
CA GLU A 43 1.86 -3.01 15.29
C GLU A 43 1.20 -1.63 15.47
N GLY A 44 -0.12 -1.56 15.66
CA GLY A 44 -0.86 -0.30 15.83
C GLY A 44 -0.84 0.61 14.58
N ARG A 45 -0.59 0.05 13.40
CA ARG A 45 -0.43 0.82 12.15
C ARG A 45 -1.76 1.11 11.47
N MET A 46 -2.63 1.87 12.15
CA MET A 46 -3.98 2.18 11.68
C MET A 46 -4.01 2.78 10.26
N ARG A 47 -3.06 3.67 9.92
CA ARG A 47 -2.97 4.26 8.58
C ARG A 47 -2.74 3.21 7.50
N ASP A 48 -1.81 2.29 7.73
CA ASP A 48 -1.46 1.28 6.73
C ASP A 48 -2.53 0.20 6.62
N ARG A 49 -3.21 -0.11 7.73
CA ARG A 49 -4.42 -0.95 7.72
C ARG A 49 -5.51 -0.33 6.85
N ALA A 50 -5.83 0.95 7.08
CA ALA A 50 -6.83 1.67 6.30
C ALA A 50 -6.46 1.73 4.80
N LEU A 51 -5.18 1.94 4.48
CA LEU A 51 -4.70 1.89 3.09
C LEU A 51 -4.82 0.51 2.47
N LEU A 52 -4.52 -0.56 3.21
CA LEU A 52 -4.69 -1.94 2.73
C LEU A 52 -6.15 -2.25 2.43
N ASP A 53 -7.05 -1.91 3.35
CA ASP A 53 -8.49 -2.13 3.19
C ASP A 53 -9.03 -1.34 1.99
N LEU A 54 -8.68 -0.06 1.89
CA LEU A 54 -9.05 0.78 0.74
C LEU A 54 -8.49 0.23 -0.58
N ALA A 55 -7.27 -0.31 -0.61
CA ALA A 55 -6.67 -0.89 -1.81
C ALA A 55 -7.42 -2.13 -2.31
N ILE A 56 -7.89 -2.96 -1.36
CA ILE A 56 -8.65 -4.18 -1.67
C ILE A 56 -10.01 -3.81 -2.25
N ASP A 57 -10.67 -2.80 -1.69
CA ASP A 57 -12.04 -2.43 -2.07
C ASP A 57 -12.11 -1.60 -3.36
N SER A 58 -11.13 -0.71 -3.60
CA SER A 58 -11.19 0.28 -4.68
C SER A 58 -10.53 -0.14 -6.00
N LYS A 59 -9.79 -1.26 -6.03
CA LYS A 59 -9.02 -1.74 -7.19
C LYS A 59 -8.06 -0.69 -7.79
N LEU A 60 -7.68 0.33 -7.00
CA LEU A 60 -6.77 1.39 -7.43
C LEU A 60 -5.34 0.87 -7.62
N ARG A 61 -4.57 1.54 -8.50
CA ARG A 61 -3.11 1.32 -8.52
C ARG A 61 -2.51 1.88 -7.24
N GLY A 62 -1.45 1.26 -6.74
CA GLY A 62 -0.80 1.71 -5.51
C GLY A 62 -0.33 3.18 -5.56
N CYS A 63 0.03 3.70 -6.72
CA CYS A 63 0.40 5.11 -6.89
C CYS A 63 -0.80 6.06 -6.79
N ASP A 64 -1.99 5.62 -7.17
CA ASP A 64 -3.22 6.40 -7.11
C ASP A 64 -3.76 6.38 -5.69
N LEU A 65 -3.70 5.21 -5.03
CA LEU A 65 -4.05 5.01 -3.62
C LEU A 65 -3.31 5.97 -2.68
N VAL A 66 -1.98 6.10 -2.83
CA VAL A 66 -1.19 7.00 -1.97
C VAL A 66 -1.44 8.49 -2.24
N LYS A 67 -2.07 8.82 -3.37
CA LYS A 67 -2.45 10.19 -3.76
C LYS A 67 -3.91 10.54 -3.41
N VAL A 68 -4.68 9.58 -2.89
CA VAL A 68 -6.09 9.81 -2.51
C VAL A 68 -6.17 10.91 -1.45
N LYS A 69 -7.09 11.87 -1.68
CA LYS A 69 -7.39 12.97 -0.76
C LYS A 69 -8.74 12.72 -0.08
N ILE A 70 -8.92 13.26 1.13
CA ILE A 70 -10.17 13.10 1.90
C ILE A 70 -11.38 13.60 1.12
N GLY A 71 -11.28 14.76 0.45
CA GLY A 71 -12.37 15.31 -0.38
C GLY A 71 -12.71 14.49 -1.63
N THR A 72 -11.91 13.46 -1.96
CA THR A 72 -12.25 12.50 -3.03
C THR A 72 -13.01 11.28 -2.48
N LEU A 73 -12.99 11.07 -1.16
CA LEU A 73 -13.61 9.93 -0.48
C LEU A 73 -14.93 10.30 0.22
N ALA A 74 -15.05 11.53 0.72
CA ALA A 74 -16.24 12.02 1.39
C ALA A 74 -16.98 13.02 0.49
N ALA A 75 -18.21 12.70 0.11
CA ALA A 75 -19.16 13.69 -0.36
C ALA A 75 -19.71 14.41 0.87
N GLY A 76 -19.52 15.73 0.95
CA GLY A 76 -20.18 16.58 1.94
C GLY A 76 -21.66 16.73 1.65
#